data_AF-A0A838VRM7-F1
#
_entry.id   AF-A0A838VRM7-F1
#
_cell.length_a   1.000
_cell.length_b   1.000
_cell.length_c   1.000
_cell.angle_alpha   90.00
_cell.angle_beta   90.00
_cell.angle_gamma   90.00
#
_symmetry.space_group_name_H-M   'P 1'
#
loop_
_entity.id
_entity.type
_entity.pdbx_description
1 polymer ?
#
loop_
_entity_poly.entity_id
_entity_poly.type
_entity_poly.pdbx_seq_one_letter_code
_entity_poly.pdbx_strand_id
1 'polypeptide(L)'
;MAVNFAPVSATCQSLKQVFQNIDAQSCPQSFNFHMHTVYSDGKLQPSVLVDQALAIGLKGFAITDHHSINGYKAACAYLENYRLSGDVPLLWTGVEINANLLGVEVHILGYAFELEHPRMQPYVQRVITSGEDYQAPNVIAAIHAAGGLAVLA
;
A
#
# COMPACT_ATOMS: atom_id res chain seq x y z
N MET A 1 -21.49 17.40 -16.17
CA MET A 1 -21.68 16.78 -14.84
C MET A 1 -20.36 16.17 -14.44
N ALA A 2 -19.63 16.77 -13.51
CA ALA A 2 -18.44 16.13 -12.95
C ALA A 2 -18.95 15.07 -11.97
N VAL A 3 -18.84 13.80 -12.36
CA VAL A 3 -19.12 12.68 -11.47
C VAL A 3 -18.01 12.70 -10.43
N ASN A 4 -18.35 13.11 -9.20
CA ASN A 4 -17.39 13.16 -8.11
C ASN A 4 -17.20 11.72 -7.62
N PHE A 5 -16.28 10.98 -8.25
CA PHE A 5 -15.87 9.68 -7.76
C PHE A 5 -15.18 9.91 -6.41
N ALA A 6 -15.85 9.53 -5.31
CA ALA A 6 -15.21 9.45 -4.00
C ALA A 6 -13.91 8.64 -4.18
N PRO A 7 -12.76 9.12 -3.70
CA PRO A 7 -11.47 8.52 -4.01
C PRO A 7 -11.52 7.02 -3.68
N VAL A 8 -11.00 6.21 -4.60
CA VAL A 8 -10.76 4.77 -4.35
C VAL A 8 -9.78 4.60 -3.19
N SER A 9 -8.93 5.60 -2.98
CA SER A 9 -7.92 5.65 -1.92
C SER A 9 -8.55 5.97 -0.56
N ALA A 10 -8.35 5.07 0.39
CA ALA A 10 -8.69 5.27 1.78
C ALA A 10 -7.65 6.16 2.50
N THR A 11 -8.08 6.91 3.52
CA THR A 11 -7.25 7.93 4.16
C THR A 11 -6.33 7.35 5.24
N CYS A 12 -5.27 8.08 5.59
CA CYS A 12 -4.43 7.76 6.74
C CYS A 12 -5.24 7.74 8.05
N GLN A 13 -6.26 8.59 8.18
CA GLN A 13 -7.14 8.59 9.36
C GLN A 13 -7.96 7.30 9.47
N SER A 14 -8.53 6.80 8.37
CA SER A 14 -9.27 5.53 8.41
C SER A 14 -8.33 4.35 8.69
N LEU A 15 -7.09 4.38 8.18
CA LEU A 15 -6.10 3.34 8.48
C LEU A 15 -5.75 3.32 9.97
N LYS A 16 -5.53 4.49 10.60
CA LYS A 16 -5.27 4.59 12.05
C LYS A 16 -6.41 3.99 12.88
N GLN A 17 -7.66 4.25 12.49
CA GLN A 17 -8.83 3.67 13.16
C GLN A 17 -8.88 2.15 13.00
N VAL A 18 -8.55 1.63 11.81
CA VAL A 18 -8.47 0.19 11.59
C VAL A 18 -7.36 -0.42 12.45
N PHE A 19 -6.16 0.16 12.46
CA PHE A 19 -5.01 -0.35 13.23
C PHE A 19 -5.24 -0.38 14.74
N GLN A 20 -6.15 0.43 15.28
CA GLN A 20 -6.55 0.36 16.70
C GLN A 20 -7.39 -0.88 17.04
N ASN A 21 -7.95 -1.56 16.03
CA ASN A 21 -8.93 -2.64 16.21
C ASN A 21 -8.54 -3.95 15.51
N ILE A 22 -7.35 -4.02 14.90
CA ILE A 22 -6.84 -5.27 14.34
C ILE A 22 -6.18 -6.14 15.41
N ASP A 23 -6.21 -7.43 15.17
CA ASP A 23 -5.61 -8.46 16.01
C ASP A 23 -5.01 -9.60 15.15
N ALA A 24 -4.52 -10.65 15.82
CA ALA A 24 -3.92 -11.81 15.16
C ALA A 24 -4.89 -12.62 14.27
N GLN A 25 -6.20 -12.41 14.37
CA GLN A 25 -7.20 -13.08 13.53
C GLN A 25 -7.64 -12.23 12.35
N SER A 26 -7.25 -10.96 12.32
CA SER A 26 -7.66 -10.02 11.28
C SER A 26 -7.10 -10.40 9.90
N CYS A 27 -5.86 -10.89 9.84
CA CYS A 27 -5.22 -11.38 8.60
C CYS A 27 -5.24 -12.92 8.53
N PRO A 28 -5.57 -13.54 7.38
CA PRO A 28 -5.99 -12.91 6.12
C PRO A 28 -7.51 -12.78 5.97
N GLN A 29 -8.30 -12.87 7.06
CA GLN A 29 -9.76 -13.04 6.95
C GLN A 29 -10.54 -11.74 6.73
N SER A 30 -10.06 -10.61 7.24
CA SER A 30 -10.77 -9.32 7.20
C SER A 30 -9.90 -8.17 6.75
N PHE A 31 -8.59 -8.21 7.02
CA PHE A 31 -7.64 -7.24 6.50
C PHE A 31 -6.33 -7.92 6.09
N ASN A 32 -5.65 -7.36 5.10
CA ASN A 32 -4.27 -7.74 4.76
C ASN A 32 -3.48 -6.52 4.31
N PHE A 33 -2.37 -6.21 4.98
CA PHE A 33 -1.58 -5.00 4.75
C PHE A 33 -0.20 -5.27 4.15
N HIS A 34 0.13 -6.52 3.82
CA HIS A 34 1.43 -6.87 3.25
C HIS A 34 1.23 -7.88 2.12
N MET A 35 1.10 -7.37 0.90
CA MET A 35 0.75 -8.17 -0.28
C MET A 35 1.53 -7.73 -1.50
N HIS A 36 2.01 -8.71 -2.28
CA HIS A 36 2.87 -8.48 -3.43
C HIS A 36 2.19 -9.00 -4.69
N THR A 37 2.42 -8.31 -5.79
CA THR A 37 1.93 -8.64 -7.12
C THR A 37 3.10 -8.86 -8.08
N VAL A 38 2.77 -9.18 -9.34
CA VAL A 38 3.76 -9.20 -10.44
C VAL A 38 4.47 -7.85 -10.66
N TYR A 39 4.00 -6.77 -10.03
CA TYR A 39 4.70 -5.49 -10.05
C TYR A 39 5.90 -5.42 -9.09
N SER A 40 6.21 -6.49 -8.37
CA SER A 40 7.49 -6.69 -7.70
C SER A 40 7.96 -8.15 -7.85
N ASP A 41 7.86 -8.94 -6.79
CA ASP A 41 8.25 -10.35 -6.69
C ASP A 41 7.05 -11.29 -6.39
N GLY A 42 5.85 -10.72 -6.27
CA GLY A 42 4.61 -11.48 -6.17
C GLY A 42 4.26 -12.23 -7.47
N LYS A 43 3.37 -13.21 -7.34
CA LYS A 43 2.98 -14.10 -8.47
C LYS A 43 1.62 -13.79 -9.07
N LEU A 44 0.78 -13.02 -8.36
CA LEU A 44 -0.57 -12.72 -8.80
C LEU A 44 -0.62 -11.40 -9.57
N GLN A 45 -1.41 -11.37 -10.63
CA GLN A 45 -1.85 -10.12 -11.24
C GLN A 45 -2.70 -9.34 -10.22
N PRO A 46 -2.66 -8.00 -10.19
CA PRO A 46 -3.46 -7.22 -9.26
C PRO A 46 -4.96 -7.50 -9.35
N SER A 47 -5.50 -7.79 -10.54
CA SER A 47 -6.90 -8.20 -10.71
C SER A 47 -7.22 -9.50 -9.98
N VAL A 48 -6.37 -10.54 -10.15
CA VAL A 48 -6.53 -11.83 -9.48
C VAL A 48 -6.39 -11.70 -7.97
N LEU A 49 -5.49 -10.83 -7.50
CA LEU A 49 -5.36 -10.51 -6.07
C LEU A 49 -6.65 -9.87 -5.55
N VAL A 50 -7.20 -8.90 -6.28
CA VAL A 50 -8.48 -8.25 -5.91
C VAL A 50 -9.63 -9.26 -5.89
N ASP A 51 -9.71 -10.16 -6.87
CA ASP A 51 -10.73 -11.21 -6.90
C ASP A 51 -10.65 -12.11 -5.66
N GLN A 52 -9.44 -12.46 -5.22
CA GLN A 52 -9.24 -13.20 -3.97
C GLN A 52 -9.64 -12.37 -2.74
N ALA A 53 -9.29 -11.09 -2.69
CA ALA A 53 -9.69 -10.19 -1.61
C ALA A 53 -11.21 -10.09 -1.47
N LEU A 54 -11.92 -9.97 -2.61
CA LEU A 54 -13.38 -9.98 -2.67
C LEU A 54 -13.97 -11.33 -2.23
N ALA A 55 -13.43 -12.44 -2.73
CA ALA A 55 -13.91 -13.78 -2.42
C ALA A 55 -13.74 -14.17 -0.94
N ILE A 56 -12.64 -13.71 -0.31
CA ILE A 56 -12.41 -13.88 1.13
C ILE A 56 -13.38 -13.00 1.95
N GLY A 57 -13.85 -11.89 1.39
CA GLY A 57 -14.65 -10.90 2.10
C GLY A 57 -13.80 -9.93 2.91
N LEU A 58 -12.60 -9.58 2.41
CA LEU A 58 -11.78 -8.55 3.05
C LEU A 58 -12.55 -7.24 3.18
N LYS A 59 -12.41 -6.59 4.32
CA LYS A 59 -12.92 -5.23 4.59
C LYS A 59 -11.95 -4.18 4.06
N GLY A 60 -10.66 -4.49 4.01
CA GLY A 60 -9.68 -3.65 3.34
C GLY A 60 -8.29 -4.27 3.27
N PHE A 61 -7.44 -3.72 2.42
CA PHE A 61 -6.10 -4.22 2.19
C PHE A 61 -5.15 -3.16 1.61
N ALA A 62 -3.86 -3.48 1.57
CA ALA A 62 -2.83 -2.69 0.89
C ALA A 62 -1.94 -3.60 0.05
N ILE A 63 -1.60 -3.15 -1.16
CA ILE A 63 -0.57 -3.77 -1.99
C ILE A 63 0.73 -3.03 -1.72
N THR A 64 1.77 -3.75 -1.30
CA THR A 64 3.05 -3.23 -0.84
C THR A 64 4.19 -3.80 -1.70
N ASP A 65 4.04 -3.73 -3.01
CA ASP A 65 5.08 -4.14 -3.95
C ASP A 65 6.43 -3.44 -3.65
N HIS A 66 7.54 -4.18 -3.74
CA HIS A 66 8.88 -3.62 -3.54
C HIS A 66 9.13 -2.44 -4.49
N HIS A 67 9.35 -1.27 -3.89
CA HIS A 67 9.65 -0.02 -4.59
C HIS A 67 8.68 0.30 -5.74
N SER A 68 7.41 -0.14 -5.69
CA SER A 68 6.44 0.10 -6.75
C SER A 68 5.04 0.36 -6.23
N ILE A 69 4.36 1.30 -6.87
CA ILE A 69 2.93 1.60 -6.66
C ILE A 69 2.06 1.14 -7.83
N ASN A 70 2.65 0.45 -8.81
CA ASN A 70 1.94 0.07 -10.04
C ASN A 70 0.89 -1.02 -9.78
N GLY A 71 1.16 -1.97 -8.87
CA GLY A 71 0.19 -2.96 -8.45
C GLY A 71 -1.04 -2.33 -7.79
N TYR A 72 -0.82 -1.35 -6.91
CA TYR A 72 -1.89 -0.53 -6.34
C TYR A 72 -2.71 0.20 -7.42
N LYS A 73 -2.05 0.90 -8.36
CA LYS A 73 -2.73 1.65 -9.42
C LYS A 73 -3.62 0.74 -10.28
N ALA A 74 -3.10 -0.44 -10.65
CA ALA A 74 -3.85 -1.45 -11.39
C ALA A 74 -5.03 -2.03 -10.59
N ALA A 75 -4.85 -2.29 -9.30
CA ALA A 75 -5.92 -2.77 -8.42
C ALA A 75 -7.03 -1.72 -8.24
N CYS A 76 -6.69 -0.44 -8.10
CA CYS A 76 -7.68 0.65 -8.05
C CYS A 76 -8.54 0.67 -9.32
N ALA A 77 -7.91 0.69 -10.50
CA ALA A 77 -8.62 0.67 -11.77
C ALA A 77 -9.51 -0.56 -11.93
N TYR A 78 -9.08 -1.72 -11.42
CA TYR A 78 -9.88 -2.94 -11.43
C TYR A 78 -11.10 -2.85 -10.49
N LEU A 79 -10.91 -2.35 -9.26
CA LEU A 79 -11.97 -2.14 -8.28
C LEU A 79 -13.03 -1.10 -8.70
N GLU A 80 -12.65 -0.10 -9.50
CA GLU A 80 -13.60 0.87 -10.05
C GLU A 80 -14.72 0.20 -10.86
N ASN A 81 -14.42 -0.92 -11.54
CA ASN A 81 -15.42 -1.68 -12.29
C ASN A 81 -16.43 -2.40 -11.37
N TYR A 82 -16.03 -2.76 -10.14
CA TYR A 82 -16.88 -3.49 -9.19
C TYR A 82 -17.79 -2.59 -8.36
N ARG A 83 -17.48 -1.31 -8.21
CA ARG A 83 -18.28 -0.37 -7.41
C ARG A 83 -19.72 -0.20 -7.90
N LEU A 84 -20.00 -0.56 -9.15
CA LEU A 84 -21.36 -0.55 -9.70
C LEU A 84 -22.19 -1.77 -9.27
N SER A 85 -21.56 -2.78 -8.65
CA SER A 85 -22.15 -4.11 -8.43
C SER A 85 -22.23 -4.53 -6.97
N GLY A 86 -21.61 -3.81 -6.02
CA GLY A 86 -21.68 -4.11 -4.60
C GLY A 86 -20.64 -3.40 -3.75
N ASP A 87 -20.55 -3.80 -2.48
CA ASP A 87 -19.53 -3.32 -1.55
C ASP A 87 -18.15 -3.89 -1.94
N VAL A 88 -17.15 -3.03 -1.94
CA VAL A 88 -15.75 -3.39 -2.22
C VAL A 88 -14.87 -3.09 -1.01
N PRO A 89 -13.81 -3.88 -0.75
CA PRO A 89 -12.82 -3.58 0.29
C PRO A 89 -12.21 -2.19 0.11
N LEU A 90 -11.86 -1.56 1.23
CA LEU A 90 -11.00 -0.38 1.22
C LEU A 90 -9.61 -0.75 0.71
N LEU A 91 -9.07 0.06 -0.20
CA LEU A 91 -7.70 -0.09 -0.68
C LEU A 91 -6.89 1.14 -0.25
N TRP A 92 -5.85 0.92 0.56
CA TRP A 92 -4.88 1.96 0.92
C TRP A 92 -3.67 1.90 0.00
N THR A 93 -3.07 3.07 -0.26
CA THR A 93 -1.74 3.11 -0.89
C THR A 93 -0.75 2.35 -0.01
N GLY A 94 0.13 1.60 -0.66
CA GLY A 94 1.09 0.72 -0.02
C GLY A 94 2.37 0.65 -0.85
N VAL A 95 3.51 0.48 -0.17
CA VAL A 95 4.82 0.17 -0.78
C VAL A 95 5.71 -0.48 0.27
N GLU A 96 6.57 -1.40 -0.13
CA GLU A 96 7.66 -1.90 0.71
C GLU A 96 8.99 -1.34 0.21
N ILE A 97 9.76 -0.71 1.10
CA ILE A 97 10.98 0.01 0.76
C ILE A 97 12.15 -0.59 1.53
N ASN A 98 13.17 -1.05 0.82
CA ASN A 98 14.45 -1.45 1.41
C ASN A 98 15.16 -0.24 2.02
N ALA A 99 15.73 -0.42 3.22
CA ALA A 99 16.46 0.62 3.91
C ALA A 99 17.58 0.06 4.80
N ASN A 100 18.61 0.86 5.04
CA ASN A 100 19.61 0.62 6.07
C ASN A 100 19.15 1.17 7.42
N LEU A 101 19.16 0.31 8.43
CA LEU A 101 19.02 0.68 9.83
C LEU A 101 20.23 0.15 10.60
N LEU A 102 21.10 1.06 11.04
CA LEU A 102 22.29 0.73 11.85
C LEU A 102 23.23 -0.31 11.20
N GLY A 103 23.35 -0.29 9.86
CA GLY A 103 24.19 -1.23 9.11
C GLY A 103 23.49 -2.52 8.72
N VAL A 104 22.19 -2.66 9.01
CA VAL A 104 21.37 -3.83 8.68
C VAL A 104 20.31 -3.43 7.68
N GLU A 105 20.16 -4.23 6.61
CA GLU A 105 19.02 -4.07 5.70
C GLU A 105 17.72 -4.46 6.40
N VAL A 106 16.75 -3.57 6.31
CA VAL A 106 15.38 -3.74 6.78
C VAL A 106 14.41 -3.34 5.67
N HIS A 107 13.16 -3.77 5.79
CA HIS A 107 12.09 -3.31 4.92
C HIS A 107 11.10 -2.46 5.71
N ILE A 108 10.72 -1.33 5.13
CA ILE A 108 9.77 -0.40 5.71
C ILE A 108 8.52 -0.38 4.83
N LEU A 109 7.40 -0.73 5.43
CA LEU A 109 6.08 -0.62 4.83
C LEU A 109 5.60 0.83 4.97
N GLY A 110 5.28 1.44 3.84
CA GLY A 110 4.66 2.76 3.76
C GLY A 110 3.19 2.64 3.38
N TYR A 111 2.29 3.26 4.16
CA TYR A 111 0.85 3.18 3.96
C TYR A 111 0.15 4.53 3.87
N ALA A 112 -0.96 4.58 3.14
CA ALA A 112 -1.91 5.70 3.11
C ALA A 112 -1.24 7.07 2.82
N PHE A 113 -0.13 7.05 2.08
CA PHE A 113 0.60 8.23 1.61
C PHE A 113 0.02 8.76 0.29
N GLU A 114 0.25 10.04 0.02
CA GLU A 114 -0.06 10.68 -1.26
C GLU A 114 0.90 10.18 -2.37
N LEU A 115 0.35 9.52 -3.40
CA LEU A 115 1.11 8.83 -4.45
C LEU A 115 2.07 9.75 -5.22
N GLU A 116 1.62 10.97 -5.51
CA GLU A 116 2.36 11.92 -6.34
C GLU A 116 3.19 12.90 -5.51
N HIS A 117 3.30 12.66 -4.19
CA HIS A 117 4.09 13.51 -3.31
C HIS A 117 5.58 13.41 -3.68
N PRO A 118 6.29 14.52 -3.95
CA PRO A 118 7.66 14.51 -4.47
C PRO A 118 8.66 13.70 -3.62
N ARG A 119 8.45 13.67 -2.29
CA ARG A 119 9.32 12.90 -1.38
C ARG A 119 9.25 11.39 -1.59
N MET A 120 8.16 10.86 -2.16
CA MET A 120 8.01 9.43 -2.43
C MET A 120 8.67 9.00 -3.74
N GLN A 121 8.93 9.96 -4.66
CA GLN A 121 9.42 9.65 -6.00
C GLN A 121 10.69 8.79 -6.02
N PRO A 122 11.72 9.00 -5.17
CA PRO A 122 12.92 8.14 -5.18
C PRO A 122 12.61 6.68 -4.85
N TYR A 123 11.55 6.44 -4.08
CA TYR A 123 11.27 5.15 -3.45
C TYR A 123 10.33 4.25 -4.26
N VAL A 124 9.70 4.78 -5.31
CA VAL A 124 8.67 4.08 -6.10
C VAL A 124 9.12 3.79 -7.55
N GLN A 125 10.43 3.67 -7.77
CA GLN A 125 11.05 3.49 -9.11
C GLN A 125 11.44 2.05 -9.45
N ARG A 126 11.02 1.05 -8.66
CA ARG A 126 11.43 -0.37 -8.74
C ARG A 126 12.91 -0.64 -8.51
N VAL A 127 13.64 0.32 -7.96
CA VAL A 127 15.07 0.23 -7.70
C VAL A 127 15.31 0.62 -6.25
N ILE A 128 16.19 -0.13 -5.58
CA ILE A 128 16.63 0.17 -4.22
C ILE A 128 17.43 1.48 -4.26
N THR A 129 17.07 2.42 -3.38
CA THR A 129 17.79 3.68 -3.24
C THR A 129 19.20 3.45 -2.68
N SER A 130 20.08 4.44 -2.79
CA SER A 130 21.45 4.36 -2.27
C SER A 130 21.80 5.62 -1.47
N GLY A 131 22.91 5.59 -0.74
CA GLY A 131 23.39 6.73 0.02
C GLY A 131 22.40 7.17 1.11
N GLU A 132 22.09 8.47 1.13
CA GLU A 132 21.18 9.06 2.13
C GLU A 132 19.75 8.54 1.99
N ASP A 133 19.24 8.39 0.77
CA ASP A 133 17.87 7.88 0.55
C ASP A 133 17.74 6.40 0.97
N TYR A 134 18.82 5.64 1.07
CA TYR A 134 18.75 4.27 1.60
C TYR A 134 18.60 4.24 3.13
N GLN A 135 18.78 5.35 3.86
CA GLN A 135 18.74 5.32 5.32
C GLN A 135 17.30 5.28 5.83
N ALA A 136 16.99 4.36 6.76
CA ALA A 136 15.66 4.19 7.35
C ALA A 136 15.03 5.50 7.86
N PRO A 137 15.75 6.41 8.55
CA PRO A 137 15.19 7.70 8.93
C PRO A 137 14.67 8.54 7.76
N ASN A 138 15.34 8.51 6.60
CA ASN A 138 14.96 9.28 5.41
C ASN A 138 13.75 8.65 4.70
N VAL A 139 13.69 7.32 4.65
CA VAL A 139 12.50 6.58 4.17
C VAL A 139 11.28 6.93 5.03
N ILE A 140 11.41 6.83 6.36
CA ILE A 140 10.32 7.17 7.30
C ILE A 140 9.90 8.64 7.15
N ALA A 141 10.86 9.56 7.06
CA ALA A 141 10.57 10.98 6.88
C ALA A 141 9.84 11.26 5.56
N ALA A 142 10.19 10.58 4.47
CA ALA A 142 9.52 10.71 3.19
C ALA A 142 8.05 10.24 3.26
N ILE A 143 7.80 9.07 3.87
CA ILE A 143 6.46 8.53 4.07
C ILE A 143 5.60 9.49 4.91
N HIS A 144 6.14 9.98 6.04
CA HIS A 144 5.42 10.92 6.90
C HIS A 144 5.17 12.28 6.21
N ALA A 145 6.12 12.78 5.43
CA ALA A 145 5.95 14.02 4.67
C ALA A 145 4.82 13.89 3.63
N ALA A 146 4.64 12.69 3.06
CA ALA A 146 3.53 12.37 2.17
C ALA A 146 2.21 12.02 2.90
N GLY A 147 2.14 12.26 4.22
CA GLY A 147 0.95 12.03 5.05
C GLY A 147 0.70 10.57 5.44
N GLY A 148 1.61 9.66 5.09
CA GLY A 148 1.47 8.23 5.33
C GLY A 148 1.91 7.75 6.72
N LEU A 149 1.83 6.44 6.92
CA LEU A 149 2.35 5.72 8.08
C LEU A 149 3.51 4.82 7.66
N ALA A 150 4.57 4.80 8.46
CA ALA A 150 5.68 3.87 8.30
C ALA A 150 5.62 2.77 9.36
N VAL A 151 5.76 1.52 8.95
CA VAL A 151 5.81 0.33 9.81
C VAL A 151 7.00 -0.51 9.39
N LEU A 152 7.78 -1.01 10.34
CA LEU A 152 8.83 -1.99 10.06
C LEU A 152 8.16 -3.33 9.73
N ALA A 153 8.50 -3.92 8.58
CA ALA A 153 7.93 -5.20 8.12
C ALA A 153 8.25 -6.37 9.08
#